data_AF-A0A8X6L979-F1
#
_entry.id   AF-A0A8X6L979-F1
#
_cell.length_a   1.000
_cell.length_b   1.000
_cell.length_c   1.000
_cell.angle_alpha   90.00
_cell.angle_beta   90.00
_cell.angle_gamma   90.00
#
_symmetry.space_group_name_H-M   'P 1'
#
loop_
_entity.id
_entity.type
_entity.pdbx_description
1 polymer ?
#
loop_
_entity_poly.entity_id
_entity_poly.type
_entity_poly.pdbx_seq_one_letter_code
_entity_poly.pdbx_strand_id
1 'polypeptide(L)'
;MWFDVGTNYMANAIACLGSNTQTEGVPVSSYFVEKLTRSIQRTNQKITMDNWLTSIPLADKPLKVPLNFTVVGTIRKNKRNVPPELLKLRSRSVGTSM
;
A
#
# COMPACT_ATOMS: atom_id res chain seq x y z
N MET A 1 8.66 4.80 -6.82
CA MET A 1 8.59 4.49 -8.27
C MET A 1 7.46 3.48 -8.47
N TRP A 2 6.87 3.45 -9.66
CA TRP A 2 5.76 2.57 -10.05
C TRP A 2 6.11 1.90 -11.38
N PHE A 3 5.95 0.57 -11.42
CA PHE A 3 6.30 -0.26 -12.56
C PHE A 3 5.15 -1.19 -12.91
N ASP A 4 5.02 -1.48 -14.20
CA ASP A 4 4.25 -2.63 -14.65
C ASP A 4 5.02 -3.92 -14.36
N VAL A 5 4.36 -4.91 -13.74
CA VAL A 5 5.00 -6.15 -13.28
C VAL A 5 5.38 -7.07 -14.43
N GLY A 6 4.60 -7.09 -15.52
CA GLY A 6 4.85 -8.00 -16.64
C GLY A 6 6.00 -7.54 -17.53
N THR A 7 6.09 -6.24 -17.77
CA THR A 7 7.05 -5.64 -18.70
C THR A 7 8.24 -4.98 -18.01
N ASN A 8 8.20 -4.83 -16.68
CA ASN A 8 9.11 -3.99 -15.90
C ASN A 8 9.15 -2.53 -16.37
N TYR A 9 8.10 -2.07 -17.07
CA TYR A 9 8.04 -0.71 -17.59
C TYR A 9 7.78 0.29 -16.47
N MET A 10 8.63 1.31 -16.38
CA MET A 10 8.51 2.37 -15.39
C MET A 10 7.42 3.36 -15.78
N ALA A 11 6.24 3.20 -15.21
CA ALA A 11 5.09 4.04 -15.54
C ALA A 11 5.10 5.38 -14.79
N ASN A 12 5.67 5.47 -13.58
CA ASN A 12 5.76 6.74 -12.84
C ASN A 12 6.88 6.74 -11.78
N ALA A 13 7.45 7.90 -11.49
CA ALA A 13 8.33 8.08 -10.33
C ALA A 13 8.34 9.51 -9.81
N ILE A 14 8.56 9.59 -8.50
CA ILE A 14 8.61 10.83 -7.74
C ILE A 14 9.82 10.72 -6.81
N ALA A 15 10.65 11.76 -6.79
CA ALA A 15 11.76 11.85 -5.86
C ALA A 15 11.27 12.19 -4.45
N CYS A 16 11.79 11.48 -3.44
CA CYS A 16 11.55 11.82 -2.04
C CYS A 16 12.61 12.84 -1.61
N LEU A 17 12.18 14.05 -1.25
CA LEU A 17 13.08 15.16 -0.88
C LEU A 17 13.30 15.25 0.64
N GLY A 18 12.95 14.20 1.39
CA GLY A 18 13.03 14.20 2.85
C GLY A 18 12.16 15.30 3.46
N SER A 19 12.75 16.13 4.32
CA SER A 19 12.08 17.22 5.05
C SER A 19 11.41 18.27 4.15
N ASN A 20 11.81 18.37 2.89
CA ASN A 20 11.22 19.32 1.93
C ASN A 20 9.97 18.77 1.22
N THR A 21 9.54 17.55 1.54
CA THR A 21 8.34 16.95 0.96
C THR A 21 7.10 17.51 1.64
N GLN A 22 6.37 18.41 0.99
CA GLN A 22 5.11 18.95 1.51
C GLN A 22 3.98 17.94 1.29
N THR A 23 3.51 17.31 2.38
CA THR A 23 2.45 16.29 2.34
C THR A 23 1.09 16.78 2.84
N GLU A 24 0.93 18.09 3.11
CA GLU A 24 -0.35 18.72 3.48
C GLU A 24 -1.08 18.01 4.65
N GLY A 25 -0.32 17.46 5.60
CA GLY A 25 -0.86 16.72 6.75
C GLY A 25 -1.21 15.25 6.47
N VAL A 26 -1.05 14.77 5.24
CA VAL A 26 -1.20 13.36 4.87
C VAL A 26 0.08 12.58 5.24
N PRO A 27 -0.03 11.33 5.71
CA PRO A 27 1.12 10.46 5.88
C PRO A 27 1.90 10.30 4.57
N VAL A 28 3.23 10.36 4.67
CA VAL A 28 4.16 10.32 3.53
C VAL A 28 3.89 9.13 2.59
N SER A 29 3.61 7.95 3.15
CA SER A 29 3.30 6.75 2.38
C SER A 29 2.06 6.91 1.50
N SER A 30 0.95 7.36 2.10
CA SER A 30 -0.31 7.58 1.39
C SER A 30 -0.18 8.66 0.33
N TYR A 31 0.54 9.75 0.64
CA TYR A 31 0.82 10.83 -0.31
C TYR A 31 1.51 10.31 -1.58
N PHE A 32 2.56 9.50 -1.42
CA PHE A 32 3.27 8.94 -2.58
C PHE A 32 2.43 7.94 -3.35
N VAL A 33 1.67 7.07 -2.67
CA VAL A 33 0.79 6.11 -3.36
C VAL A 33 -0.26 6.85 -4.19
N GLU A 34 -0.93 7.85 -3.64
CA GLU A 34 -1.93 8.62 -4.37
C GLU A 34 -1.32 9.37 -5.56
N LYS A 35 -0.13 9.94 -5.40
CA LYS A 35 0.57 10.67 -6.47
C LYS A 35 1.08 9.74 -7.58
N LEU A 36 1.66 8.59 -7.22
CA LEU A 36 2.19 7.63 -8.20
C LEU A 36 1.08 6.97 -9.01
N THR A 37 -0.08 6.73 -8.38
CA THR A 37 -1.22 6.02 -9.00
C THR A 37 -2.17 6.92 -9.78
N ARG A 38 -1.92 8.23 -9.86
CA ARG A 38 -2.80 9.19 -10.57
C ARG A 38 -3.12 8.78 -12.01
N SER A 39 -2.16 8.23 -12.73
CA SER A 39 -2.32 7.82 -14.13
C SER A 39 -3.19 6.58 -14.33
N ILE A 40 -3.41 5.79 -13.27
CA ILE A 40 -4.14 4.51 -13.33
C ILE A 40 -5.42 4.51 -12.48
N GLN A 41 -5.81 5.65 -11.92
CA GLN A 41 -7.10 5.76 -11.25
C GLN A 41 -8.22 5.40 -12.23
N ARG A 42 -9.27 4.72 -11.76
CA ARG A 42 -10.43 4.27 -12.58
C ARG A 42 -10.18 3.09 -13.50
N THR A 43 -9.00 2.46 -13.46
CA THR A 43 -8.67 1.32 -14.34
C THR A 43 -8.89 -0.05 -13.70
N ASN A 44 -9.38 -0.12 -12.45
CA ASN A 44 -9.56 -1.37 -11.69
C ASN A 44 -8.30 -2.24 -11.60
N GLN A 45 -7.12 -1.61 -11.67
CA GLN A 45 -5.85 -2.30 -11.57
C GLN A 45 -5.58 -2.83 -10.15
N LYS A 46 -4.71 -3.85 -10.09
CA LYS A 46 -4.19 -4.42 -8.85
C LYS A 46 -2.79 -3.87 -8.61
N ILE A 47 -2.59 -3.28 -7.44
CA ILE A 47 -1.33 -2.64 -7.06
C ILE A 47 -0.66 -3.50 -6.00
N THR A 48 0.56 -3.95 -6.27
CA THR A 48 1.38 -4.63 -5.26
C THR A 48 2.37 -3.63 -4.66
N MET A 49 2.41 -3.52 -3.33
CA MET A 49 3.27 -2.55 -2.65
C MET A 49 3.89 -3.14 -1.37
N ASP A 50 5.02 -2.57 -0.95
CA ASP A 50 5.71 -2.97 0.28
C ASP A 50 4.99 -2.49 1.55
N ASN A 51 5.36 -3.05 2.70
CA ASN A 51 4.85 -2.73 4.02
C ASN A 51 5.00 -1.26 4.43
N TRP A 52 5.97 -0.54 3.88
CA TRP A 52 6.14 0.88 4.17
C TRP A 52 5.03 1.73 3.55
N LEU A 53 4.53 1.30 2.39
CA LEU A 53 3.43 1.96 1.68
C LEU A 53 2.06 1.43 2.12
N THR A 54 1.99 0.20 2.63
CA THR A 54 0.73 -0.46 2.98
C THR A 54 0.19 -0.01 4.34
N SER A 55 -1.10 0.37 4.36
CA SER A 55 -1.85 0.58 5.60
C SER A 55 -3.33 0.25 5.40
N ILE A 56 -4.02 -0.18 6.46
CA ILE A 56 -5.45 -0.53 6.40
C ILE A 56 -6.32 0.60 5.83
N PRO A 57 -6.24 1.86 6.30
CA PRO A 57 -7.04 2.93 5.71
C PRO A 57 -6.69 3.20 4.24
N LEU A 58 -5.47 2.85 3.79
CA LEU A 58 -5.08 2.95 2.40
C LEU A 58 -5.55 1.75 1.56
N ALA A 59 -5.96 0.65 2.16
CA ALA A 59 -6.63 -0.44 1.44
C ALA A 59 -8.11 -0.10 1.20
N ASP A 60 -8.76 0.59 2.14
CA ASP A 60 -10.19 0.91 2.07
C ASP A 60 -10.50 2.14 1.20
N LYS A 61 -9.64 3.16 1.23
CA LYS A 61 -9.84 4.41 0.47
C LYS A 61 -9.89 4.21 -1.05
N PRO A 62 -9.00 3.43 -1.68
CA PRO A 62 -8.95 3.29 -3.13
C PRO A 62 -10.08 2.49 -3.75
N LEU A 63 -10.82 1.73 -2.94
CA LEU A 63 -12.01 1.01 -3.36
C LEU A 63 -13.19 1.96 -3.67
N LYS A 64 -13.11 3.21 -3.20
CA LYS A 64 -14.14 4.23 -3.41
C LYS A 64 -13.84 5.05 -4.67
N VAL A 65 -14.91 5.51 -5.31
CA VAL A 65 -14.85 6.48 -6.41
C VAL A 65 -14.16 7.75 -5.89
N PRO A 66 -13.16 8.32 -6.60
CA PRO A 66 -12.78 8.09 -8.00
C PRO A 66 -11.53 7.21 -8.24
N LEU A 67 -10.95 6.57 -7.22
CA LEU A 67 -9.66 5.88 -7.34
C LEU A 67 -9.80 4.51 -8.03
N ASN A 68 -10.80 3.70 -7.66
CA ASN A 68 -11.12 2.37 -8.20
C ASN A 68 -9.88 1.52 -8.53
N PHE A 69 -9.07 1.19 -7.52
CA PHE A 69 -8.03 0.17 -7.62
C PHE A 69 -7.96 -0.65 -6.35
N THR A 70 -7.35 -1.83 -6.44
CA THR A 70 -7.15 -2.73 -5.29
C THR A 70 -5.69 -2.81 -4.93
N VAL A 71 -5.39 -3.03 -3.65
CA VAL A 71 -4.03 -3.08 -3.12
C VAL A 71 -3.76 -4.46 -2.52
N VAL A 72 -2.59 -4.99 -2.85
CA VAL A 72 -2.00 -6.17 -2.23
C VAL A 72 -0.66 -5.76 -1.63
N GLY A 73 -0.43 -6.10 -0.36
CA GLY A 73 0.81 -5.74 0.31
C GLY A 73 0.94 -6.42 1.65
N THR A 74 2.16 -6.41 2.18
CA THR A 74 2.42 -6.91 3.54
C THR A 74 2.14 -5.80 4.56
N ILE A 75 1.74 -6.16 5.78
CA ILE A 75 1.50 -5.20 6.85
C ILE A 75 2.47 -5.47 7.99
N ARG A 76 3.01 -4.41 8.61
CA ARG A 76 3.88 -4.56 9.79
C ARG A 76 3.08 -5.09 10.98
N LYS A 77 3.66 -6.07 11.69
CA LYS A 77 3.06 -6.72 12.88
C LYS A 77 2.63 -5.77 13.99
N ASN A 78 3.24 -4.58 14.09
CA ASN A 78 2.96 -3.60 15.13
C ASN A 78 1.78 -2.67 14.81
N LYS A 79 1.09 -2.86 13.69
CA LYS A 79 -0.10 -2.08 13.36
C LYS A 79 -1.27 -2.51 14.25
N ARG A 80 -1.91 -1.54 14.89
CA ARG A 80 -3.02 -1.75 15.84
C ARG A 80 -4.22 -2.48 15.24
N ASN A 81 -4.41 -2.36 13.93
CA ASN A 81 -5.53 -2.96 13.22
C ASN A 81 -5.33 -4.46 12.92
N VAL A 82 -4.16 -5.05 13.24
CA VAL A 82 -3.93 -6.48 13.05
C VAL A 82 -4.62 -7.24 14.19
N PRO A 83 -5.54 -8.17 13.89
CA PRO A 83 -6.20 -8.98 14.91
C PRO A 83 -5.20 -9.73 15.81
N PRO A 84 -5.39 -9.75 17.14
CA PRO A 84 -4.46 -10.40 18.05
C PRO A 84 -4.40 -11.92 17.82
N GLU A 85 -5.43 -12.53 17.24
CA GLU A 85 -5.43 -13.95 16.84
C GLU A 85 -4.35 -14.26 15.82
N LEU A 86 -4.02 -13.31 14.92
CA LEU A 86 -2.95 -13.46 13.94
C LEU A 86 -1.55 -13.29 14.56
N LEU A 87 -1.46 -12.68 15.75
CA LEU A 87 -0.20 -12.44 16.46
C LEU A 87 0.17 -13.58 17.43
N LYS A 88 -0.78 -14.45 17.77
CA LYS A 88 -0.57 -15.61 18.65
C LYS A 88 0.14 -16.75 17.92
N LEU A 89 1.48 -16.69 17.89
CA LEU A 89 2.32 -17.65 17.17
C LEU A 89 2.66 -18.93 17.97
N ARG A 90 2.71 -18.86 19.30
CA ARG A 90 3.23 -19.97 20.14
C ARG A 90 2.38 -21.24 20.08
N SER A 91 1.09 -21.12 19.85
CA SER A 91 0.14 -22.23 19.82
C SER A 91 -0.19 -22.73 18.40
N ARG A 92 0.50 -22.21 17.38
CA ARG A 92 0.19 -22.45 15.97
C ARG A 92 1.24 -23.36 15.34
N SER A 93 0.80 -24.40 14.63
CA SER A 93 1.70 -25.28 13.88
C SER A 93 2.30 -24.56 12.67
N VAL A 94 3.57 -24.83 12.39
CA VAL A 94 4.30 -24.27 11.24
C VAL A 94 3.61 -24.70 9.94
N GLY A 95 3.44 -23.75 9.01
CA GLY A 95 2.81 -23.99 7.70
C GLY A 95 1.29 -23.77 7.65
N THR A 96 0.65 -23.41 8.76
CA THR A 96 -0.78 -23.07 8.76
C THR A 96 -1.03 -21.61 8.40
N SER A 97 -2.10 -21.32 7.65
CA SER A 97 -2.71 -19.98 7.42
C SER A 97 -4.07 -19.89 8.15
N MET A 98 -4.56 -18.68 8.44
CA MET A 98 -5.97 -18.47 8.86
C MET A 98 -6.80 -18.16 7.62
#